data_AF-A0AA88JH24-F1
#
_entry.id   AF-A0AA88JH24-F1
#
_cell.length_a   1.000
_cell.length_b   1.000
_cell.length_c   1.000
_cell.angle_alpha   90.00
_cell.angle_beta   90.00
_cell.angle_gamma   90.00
#
_symmetry.space_group_name_H-M   'P 1'
#
loop_
_entity.id
_entity.type
_entity.pdbx_description
1 polymer ?
#
loop_
_entity_poly.entity_id
_entity_poly.type
_entity_poly.pdbx_seq_one_letter_code
_entity_poly.pdbx_strand_id
1 'polypeptide(L)'
;MNLLIVLNFEKHSFVLTQPRPPTPAIDAPDMDFVALERWDNSNLSAMCYIRASMSNVLQKQHEEHQTARQIMDNLEEMFGEQTIQAKTDAIKAQTNEAEIDSATQLVMVFQSLSKDFDLFQASYNLNRKEMSLTELMKELQAFENIFKGSGSKAEAN
;
A
#
# COMPACT_ATOMS: atom_id res chain seq x y z
N MET A 1 3.25 -9.43 2.45
CA MET A 1 1.84 -9.83 2.62
C MET A 1 0.97 -8.68 2.13
N ASN A 2 0.10 -8.95 1.16
CA ASN A 2 -0.75 -7.94 0.54
C ASN A 2 -1.89 -7.56 1.50
N LEU A 3 -1.59 -6.71 2.49
CA LEU A 3 -2.48 -6.30 3.57
C LEU A 3 -3.89 -5.90 3.07
N LEU A 4 -3.96 -5.24 1.93
CA LEU A 4 -5.22 -4.84 1.29
C LEU A 4 -6.09 -6.06 0.92
N ILE A 5 -5.50 -7.19 0.53
CA ILE A 5 -6.24 -8.42 0.20
C ILE A 5 -6.92 -8.98 1.46
N VAL A 6 -6.20 -9.03 2.58
CA VAL A 6 -6.73 -9.54 3.85
C VAL A 6 -7.85 -8.66 4.37
N LEU A 7 -7.67 -7.34 4.33
CA LEU A 7 -8.70 -6.39 4.77
C LEU A 7 -9.95 -6.41 3.86
N ASN A 8 -9.79 -6.66 2.56
CA ASN A 8 -10.93 -6.83 1.66
C ASN A 8 -11.66 -8.16 1.89
N PHE A 9 -10.92 -9.25 2.08
CA PHE A 9 -11.49 -10.58 2.35
C PHE A 9 -12.30 -10.58 3.66
N GLU A 10 -11.74 -10.00 4.72
CA GLU A 10 -12.37 -9.87 6.05
C GLU A 10 -13.37 -8.71 6.13
N LYS A 11 -13.61 -7.99 5.02
CA LYS A 11 -14.58 -6.88 4.93
C LYS A 11 -14.30 -5.71 5.89
N HIS A 12 -13.04 -5.46 6.20
CA HIS A 12 -12.60 -4.34 7.03
C HIS A 12 -12.04 -3.16 6.21
N SER A 13 -11.84 -3.31 4.90
CA SER A 13 -11.22 -2.27 4.05
C SER A 13 -11.97 -0.92 4.05
N PHE A 14 -13.25 -0.90 4.43
CA PHE A 14 -14.04 0.33 4.51
C PHE A 14 -13.50 1.33 5.56
N VAL A 15 -12.84 0.89 6.63
CA VAL A 15 -12.29 1.79 7.66
C VAL A 15 -11.10 2.61 7.16
N LEU A 16 -10.50 2.19 6.04
CA LEU A 16 -9.43 2.92 5.36
C LEU A 16 -9.95 3.98 4.40
N THR A 17 -11.19 3.83 3.90
CA THR A 17 -11.76 4.67 2.83
C THR A 17 -12.92 5.55 3.31
N GLN A 18 -13.60 5.18 4.38
CA GLN A 18 -14.73 5.92 4.95
C GLN A 18 -14.34 6.59 6.28
N PRO A 19 -14.82 7.82 6.55
CA PRO A 19 -14.60 8.48 7.83
C PRO A 19 -15.34 7.74 8.96
N ARG A 20 -14.82 7.89 10.19
CA ARG A 20 -15.49 7.37 11.39
C ARG A 20 -16.86 8.04 11.56
N PRO A 21 -17.95 7.28 11.79
CA PRO A 21 -19.25 7.86 12.13
C PRO A 21 -19.16 8.77 13.37
N PRO A 22 -19.96 9.85 13.43
CA PRO A 22 -20.01 10.70 14.62
C PRO A 22 -20.58 9.93 15.80
N THR A 23 -20.19 10.31 17.02
CA THR A 23 -20.81 9.78 18.24
C THR A 23 -22.28 10.17 18.26
N PRO A 24 -23.23 9.22 18.32
CA PRO A 24 -24.65 9.55 18.32
C PRO A 24 -25.05 10.29 19.60
N ALA A 25 -26.10 11.12 19.51
CA ALA A 25 -26.74 11.72 20.67
C ALA A 25 -27.48 10.65 21.49
N ILE A 26 -27.78 10.95 22.77
CA ILE A 26 -28.45 9.98 23.67
C ILE A 26 -29.83 9.57 23.14
N ASP A 27 -30.48 10.43 22.37
CA ASP A 27 -31.79 10.23 21.73
C ASP A 27 -31.70 9.74 20.27
N ALA A 28 -30.50 9.48 19.76
CA ALA A 28 -30.30 9.00 18.41
C ALA A 28 -30.83 7.57 18.23
N PRO A 29 -31.23 7.19 17.00
CA PRO A 29 -31.65 5.82 16.71
C PRO A 29 -30.56 4.79 17.02
N ASP A 30 -30.96 3.61 17.50
CA ASP A 30 -30.04 2.49 17.77
C ASP A 30 -29.14 2.14 16.57
N MET A 31 -29.63 2.37 15.35
CA MET A 31 -28.88 2.11 14.12
C MET A 31 -27.58 2.93 14.03
N ASP A 32 -27.55 4.15 14.58
CA ASP A 32 -26.36 5.01 14.57
C ASP A 32 -25.29 4.47 15.53
N PHE A 33 -25.70 3.96 16.69
CA PHE A 33 -24.80 3.27 17.64
C PHE A 33 -24.24 1.98 17.04
N VAL A 34 -25.07 1.19 16.35
CA VAL A 34 -24.65 -0.03 15.65
C VAL A 34 -23.65 0.29 14.53
N ALA A 35 -23.86 1.37 13.79
CA ALA A 35 -22.93 1.80 12.74
C ALA A 35 -21.58 2.22 13.33
N LEU A 36 -21.58 2.96 14.44
CA LEU A 36 -20.36 3.36 15.14
C LEU A 36 -19.60 2.15 15.69
N GLU A 37 -20.28 1.27 16.42
CA GLU A 37 -19.69 0.06 17.00
C GLU A 37 -19.09 -0.84 15.90
N ARG A 38 -19.81 -1.03 14.79
CA ARG A 38 -19.31 -1.80 13.65
C ARG A 38 -18.03 -1.20 13.06
N TRP A 39 -17.98 0.14 12.95
CA TRP A 39 -16.80 0.83 12.45
C TRP A 39 -15.62 0.67 13.42
N ASP A 40 -15.84 0.90 14.72
CA ASP A 40 -14.80 0.81 15.76
C ASP A 40 -14.24 -0.63 15.85
N ASN A 41 -15.10 -1.65 15.81
CA ASN A 41 -14.68 -3.06 15.79
C ASN A 41 -13.86 -3.41 14.53
N SER A 42 -14.30 -2.94 13.36
CA SER A 42 -13.56 -3.18 12.11
C SER A 42 -12.23 -2.43 12.08
N ASN A 43 -12.17 -1.23 12.66
CA ASN A 43 -10.94 -0.45 12.78
C ASN A 43 -9.95 -1.17 13.69
N LEU A 44 -10.41 -1.73 14.82
CA LEU A 44 -9.56 -2.54 15.70
C LEU A 44 -9.00 -3.78 14.98
N SER A 45 -9.83 -4.52 14.25
CA SER A 45 -9.38 -5.66 13.45
C SER A 45 -8.34 -5.24 12.41
N ALA A 46 -8.60 -4.16 11.67
CA ALA A 46 -7.67 -3.66 10.67
C ALA A 46 -6.33 -3.23 11.29
N MET A 47 -6.36 -2.55 12.45
CA MET A 47 -5.14 -2.23 13.20
C MET A 47 -4.34 -3.47 13.58
N CYS A 48 -4.99 -4.54 14.03
CA CYS A 48 -4.32 -5.80 14.36
C CYS A 48 -3.63 -6.41 13.15
N TYR A 49 -4.30 -6.48 11.99
CA TYR A 49 -3.69 -7.00 10.76
C TYR A 49 -2.51 -6.14 10.30
N ILE A 50 -2.67 -4.80 10.34
CA ILE A 50 -1.60 -3.86 9.96
C ILE A 50 -0.39 -4.06 10.88
N ARG A 51 -0.60 -4.04 12.20
CA ARG A 51 0.47 -4.22 13.19
C ARG A 51 1.14 -5.58 13.06
N ALA A 52 0.39 -6.65 12.87
CA ALA A 52 0.95 -7.99 12.66
C ALA A 52 1.80 -8.08 11.38
N SER A 53 1.51 -7.25 10.37
CA SER A 53 2.31 -7.17 9.15
C SER A 53 3.57 -6.29 9.27
N MET A 54 3.67 -5.48 10.32
CA MET A 54 4.82 -4.61 10.59
C MET A 54 5.95 -5.36 11.30
N SER A 55 7.19 -4.92 11.09
CA SER A 55 8.34 -5.37 11.89
C SER A 55 8.25 -4.83 13.32
N ASN A 56 8.91 -5.52 14.27
CA ASN A 56 8.95 -5.12 15.69
C ASN A 56 9.48 -3.69 15.91
N VAL A 57 10.30 -3.17 14.99
CA VAL A 57 10.83 -1.80 15.06
C VAL A 57 9.75 -0.77 14.72
N LEU A 58 8.96 -1.02 13.66
CA LEU A 58 7.86 -0.14 13.25
C LEU A 58 6.71 -0.17 14.26
N GLN A 59 6.42 -1.33 14.86
CA GLN A 59 5.38 -1.43 15.89
C GLN A 59 5.65 -0.49 17.07
N LYS A 60 6.91 -0.41 17.54
CA LYS A 60 7.32 0.46 18.66
C LYS A 60 7.21 1.96 18.37
N GLN A 61 7.21 2.35 17.09
CA GLN A 61 7.11 3.75 16.68
C GLN A 61 5.65 4.24 16.66
N HIS A 62 4.67 3.33 16.67
CA HIS A 62 3.24 3.61 16.45
C HIS A 62 2.33 3.10 17.59
N GLU A 63 2.85 3.06 18.82
CA GLU A 63 2.16 2.39 19.94
C GLU A 63 0.88 3.10 20.41
N GLU A 64 0.71 4.42 20.20
CA GLU A 64 -0.39 5.17 20.82
C GLU A 64 -1.28 5.99 19.85
N HIS A 65 -2.61 5.85 20.04
CA HIS A 65 -3.69 6.71 19.54
C HIS A 65 -3.93 6.82 18.02
N GLN A 66 -3.47 5.86 17.22
CA GLN A 66 -3.67 5.89 15.76
C GLN A 66 -4.78 4.93 15.30
N THR A 67 -5.63 5.38 14.39
CA THR A 67 -6.60 4.55 13.64
C THR A 67 -5.88 3.73 12.56
N ALA A 68 -6.54 2.68 12.06
CA ALA A 68 -6.00 1.86 10.97
C ALA A 68 -5.63 2.71 9.74
N ARG A 69 -6.47 3.71 9.41
CA ARG A 69 -6.20 4.69 8.36
C ARG A 69 -4.91 5.47 8.63
N GLN A 70 -4.79 6.10 9.80
CA GLN A 70 -3.59 6.90 10.13
C GLN A 70 -2.31 6.06 10.10
N ILE A 71 -2.37 4.81 10.57
CA ILE A 71 -1.22 3.91 10.49
C ILE A 71 -0.88 3.62 9.02
N MET A 72 -1.88 3.40 8.17
CA MET A 72 -1.68 3.14 6.75
C MET A 72 -1.14 4.36 6.01
N ASP A 73 -1.65 5.57 6.31
CA ASP A 73 -1.18 6.82 5.73
C ASP A 73 0.29 7.08 6.12
N ASN A 74 0.67 6.88 7.39
CA ASN A 74 2.07 7.02 7.81
C ASN A 74 2.98 5.99 7.17
N LEU A 75 2.51 4.75 7.00
CA LEU A 75 3.26 3.74 6.27
C LEU A 75 3.42 4.13 4.80
N GLU A 76 2.37 4.66 4.17
CA GLU A 76 2.44 5.17 2.81
C GLU A 76 3.35 6.40 2.71
N GLU A 77 3.42 7.25 3.73
CA GLU A 77 4.39 8.34 3.79
C GLU A 77 5.84 7.80 3.91
N MET A 78 6.08 6.87 4.84
CA MET A 78 7.40 6.29 5.12
C MET A 78 7.94 5.40 3.98
N PHE A 79 7.06 4.69 3.27
CA PHE A 79 7.42 3.71 2.24
C PHE A 79 6.97 4.10 0.83
N GLY A 80 6.07 5.07 0.67
CA GLY A 80 5.59 5.57 -0.61
C GLY A 80 6.60 6.49 -1.31
N GLU A 81 7.43 7.21 -0.56
CA GLU A 81 8.53 8.01 -1.11
C GLU A 81 9.77 7.18 -1.48
N GLN A 82 9.80 5.88 -1.15
CA GLN A 82 10.93 5.03 -1.52
C GLN A 82 11.00 4.87 -3.05
N THR A 83 12.20 5.12 -3.59
CA THR A 83 12.48 4.93 -5.01
C THR A 83 12.14 3.51 -5.44
N ILE A 84 11.80 3.32 -6.72
CA ILE A 84 11.59 1.98 -7.31
C ILE A 84 12.78 1.06 -7.00
N GLN A 85 13.99 1.64 -6.89
CA GLN A 85 15.20 0.95 -6.49
C GLN A 85 15.11 0.34 -5.08
N ALA A 86 14.73 1.12 -4.06
CA ALA A 86 14.62 0.63 -2.69
C ALA A 86 13.52 -0.43 -2.54
N LYS A 87 12.38 -0.26 -3.22
CA LYS A 87 11.30 -1.27 -3.26
C LYS A 87 11.78 -2.58 -3.87
N THR A 88 12.61 -2.50 -4.89
CA THR A 88 13.15 -3.69 -5.58
C THR A 88 14.21 -4.40 -4.78
N ASP A 89 15.08 -3.65 -4.12
CA ASP A 89 16.12 -4.24 -3.28
C ASP A 89 15.48 -4.97 -2.08
N ALA A 90 14.39 -4.45 -1.53
CA ALA A 90 13.57 -5.14 -0.53
C ALA A 90 12.91 -6.42 -1.08
N ILE A 91 12.36 -6.38 -2.31
CA ILE A 91 11.76 -7.56 -2.95
C ILE A 91 12.82 -8.61 -3.24
N LYS A 92 13.98 -8.24 -3.81
CA LYS A 92 15.10 -9.16 -4.04
C LYS A 92 15.59 -9.78 -2.74
N ALA A 93 15.71 -9.00 -1.67
CA ALA A 93 16.08 -9.53 -0.36
C ALA A 93 15.05 -10.55 0.16
N GLN A 94 13.76 -10.35 -0.12
CA GLN A 94 12.68 -11.23 0.30
C GLN A 94 12.50 -12.47 -0.60
N THR A 95 12.85 -12.39 -1.88
CA THR A 95 12.73 -13.51 -2.84
C THR A 95 13.99 -14.34 -2.98
N ASN A 96 15.14 -13.89 -2.47
CA ASN A 96 16.37 -14.69 -2.49
C ASN A 96 16.36 -15.82 -1.43
N GLU A 97 15.50 -15.74 -0.41
CA GLU A 97 15.34 -16.78 0.62
C GLU A 97 14.34 -17.88 0.26
N ALA A 98 13.49 -17.67 -0.76
CA ALA A 98 12.48 -18.63 -1.21
C ALA A 98 12.64 -18.90 -2.71
N GLU A 99 12.64 -20.18 -3.14
CA GLU A 99 12.63 -20.57 -4.55
C GLU A 99 11.31 -20.16 -5.23
N ILE A 100 11.13 -18.86 -5.47
CA ILE A 100 9.95 -18.29 -6.11
C ILE A 100 10.23 -18.16 -7.60
N ASP A 101 9.35 -18.70 -8.42
CA ASP A 101 9.47 -18.62 -9.88
C ASP A 101 9.43 -17.18 -10.40
N SER A 102 10.04 -16.95 -11.56
CA SER A 102 10.19 -15.62 -12.15
C SER A 102 8.86 -14.92 -12.45
N ALA A 103 7.80 -15.65 -12.82
CA ALA A 103 6.49 -15.05 -13.08
C ALA A 103 5.86 -14.54 -11.79
N THR A 104 5.99 -15.30 -10.71
CA THR A 104 5.52 -14.89 -9.38
C THR A 104 6.32 -13.70 -8.84
N GLN A 105 7.63 -13.61 -9.10
CA GLN A 105 8.43 -12.41 -8.78
C GLN A 105 7.92 -11.16 -9.51
N LEU A 106 7.58 -11.27 -10.80
CA LEU A 106 7.03 -10.15 -11.57
C LEU A 106 5.68 -9.68 -10.99
N VAL A 107 4.80 -10.61 -10.62
CA VAL A 107 3.51 -10.29 -10.01
C VAL A 107 3.70 -9.53 -8.68
N MET A 108 4.66 -9.94 -7.85
CA MET A 108 4.94 -9.23 -6.59
C MET A 108 5.46 -7.81 -6.82
N VAL A 109 6.33 -7.61 -7.83
CA VAL A 109 6.81 -6.28 -8.20
C VAL A 109 5.63 -5.40 -8.61
N PHE A 110 4.79 -5.82 -9.56
CA PHE A 110 3.66 -5.02 -10.00
C PHE A 110 2.67 -4.68 -8.88
N GLN A 111 2.43 -5.61 -7.95
CA GLN A 111 1.54 -5.38 -6.80
C GLN A 111 2.12 -4.41 -5.77
N SER A 112 3.43 -4.21 -5.74
CA SER A 112 4.12 -3.27 -4.83
C SER A 112 4.22 -1.85 -5.39
N LEU A 113 3.91 -1.65 -6.67
CA LEU A 113 3.95 -0.34 -7.32
C LEU A 113 2.78 0.53 -6.88
N SER A 114 3.01 1.85 -6.87
CA SER A 114 1.94 2.84 -6.67
C SER A 114 0.95 2.80 -7.84
N LYS A 115 -0.29 3.26 -7.61
CA LYS A 115 -1.31 3.43 -8.66
C LYS A 115 -0.85 4.33 -9.80
N ASP A 116 0.15 5.20 -9.57
CA ASP A 116 0.78 6.02 -10.62
C ASP A 116 1.42 5.17 -11.73
N PHE A 117 1.67 3.88 -11.47
CA PHE A 117 2.21 2.91 -12.41
C PHE A 117 1.13 2.03 -13.07
N ASP A 118 -0.16 2.27 -12.83
CA ASP A 118 -1.26 1.50 -13.45
C ASP A 118 -1.19 1.55 -14.98
N LEU A 119 -0.83 2.72 -15.55
CA LEU A 119 -0.59 2.91 -16.98
C LEU A 119 0.57 2.06 -17.51
N PHE A 120 1.65 1.96 -16.73
CA PHE A 120 2.80 1.13 -17.06
C PHE A 120 2.44 -0.36 -17.02
N GLN A 121 1.71 -0.80 -15.99
CA GLN A 121 1.25 -2.18 -15.88
C GLN A 121 0.28 -2.58 -17.00
N ALA A 122 -0.66 -1.70 -17.37
CA ALA A 122 -1.57 -1.94 -18.49
C ALA A 122 -0.81 -2.07 -19.82
N SER A 123 0.16 -1.19 -20.07
CA SER A 123 1.05 -1.25 -21.24
C SER A 123 1.86 -2.54 -21.29
N TYR A 124 2.41 -2.98 -20.16
CA TYR A 124 3.16 -4.23 -20.05
C TYR A 124 2.30 -5.45 -20.38
N ASN A 125 1.10 -5.53 -19.80
CA ASN A 125 0.15 -6.63 -20.03
C ASN A 125 -0.33 -6.71 -21.48
N LEU A 126 -0.57 -5.55 -22.12
CA LEU A 126 -1.00 -5.47 -23.51
C LEU A 126 0.11 -5.84 -24.49
N ASN A 127 1.35 -5.46 -24.18
CA ASN A 127 2.49 -5.70 -25.06
C ASN A 127 3.14 -7.09 -24.88
N ARG A 128 2.61 -7.95 -23.98
CA ARG A 128 3.10 -9.31 -23.68
C ARG A 128 4.61 -9.44 -23.87
N LYS A 129 5.39 -8.54 -23.25
CA LYS A 129 6.84 -8.69 -23.27
C LYS A 129 7.19 -9.77 -22.25
N GLU A 130 7.68 -10.91 -22.72
CA GLU A 130 8.45 -11.82 -21.87
C GLU A 130 9.72 -11.08 -21.46
N MET A 131 9.66 -10.39 -20.33
CA MET A 131 10.74 -9.55 -19.85
C MET A 131 11.31 -10.16 -18.58
N SER A 132 12.64 -10.19 -18.48
CA SER A 132 13.30 -10.62 -17.25
C SER A 132 13.08 -9.58 -16.14
N LEU A 133 13.17 -10.02 -14.87
CA LEU A 133 13.07 -9.12 -13.72
C LEU A 133 14.02 -7.92 -13.86
N THR A 134 15.25 -8.14 -14.34
CA THR A 134 16.26 -7.10 -14.52
C THR A 134 15.87 -6.04 -15.56
N GLU A 135 15.20 -6.45 -16.64
CA GLU A 135 14.74 -5.54 -17.68
C GLU A 135 13.50 -4.74 -17.22
N LEU A 136 12.55 -5.40 -16.55
CA LEU A 136 11.40 -4.75 -15.93
C LEU A 136 11.87 -3.63 -14.99
N MET A 137 12.91 -3.93 -14.21
CA MET A 137 13.51 -2.98 -13.29
C MET A 137 14.09 -1.75 -13.95
N LYS A 138 14.79 -1.93 -15.08
CA LYS A 138 15.33 -0.80 -15.85
C LYS A 138 14.21 0.05 -16.46
N GLU A 139 13.16 -0.58 -16.99
CA GLU A 139 12.02 0.14 -17.57
C GLU A 139 11.23 0.90 -16.49
N LEU A 140 10.99 0.31 -15.32
CA LEU A 140 10.32 0.97 -14.20
C LEU A 140 11.11 2.18 -13.68
N GLN A 141 12.44 2.04 -13.59
CA GLN A 141 13.30 3.14 -13.16
C GLN A 141 13.36 4.27 -14.21
N ALA A 142 13.37 3.92 -15.51
CA ALA A 142 13.25 4.90 -16.58
C ALA A 142 11.91 5.65 -16.53
N PHE A 143 10.81 4.94 -16.28
CA PHE A 143 9.48 5.54 -16.12
C PHE A 143 9.41 6.49 -14.91
N GLU A 144 9.94 6.06 -13.75
CA GLU A 144 10.02 6.90 -12.55
C GLU A 144 10.82 8.19 -12.80
N ASN A 145 11.94 8.09 -13.53
CA ASN A 145 12.77 9.24 -13.89
C ASN A 145 12.06 10.20 -14.85
N ILE A 146 11.27 9.70 -15.80
CA ILE A 146 10.46 10.53 -16.70
C ILE A 146 9.38 11.27 -15.90
N PHE A 147 8.73 10.58 -14.96
CA PHE A 147 7.70 11.16 -14.11
C PHE A 147 8.26 12.25 -13.19
N LYS A 148 9.39 11.99 -12.52
CA LYS A 148 10.10 12.96 -11.65
C LYS A 148 10.74 14.11 -12.44
N GLY A 149 11.18 13.89 -13.68
CA GLY A 149 11.80 14.90 -14.54
C GLY A 149 10.85 15.97 -15.07
N SER A 150 9.53 15.72 -15.04
CA SER A 150 8.52 16.67 -15.52
C SER A 150 8.23 17.83 -14.56
N GLY A 151 8.78 17.82 -13.33
CA GLY A 151 8.60 18.87 -12.32
C GLY A 151 9.67 19.95 -12.27
N SER A 152 10.70 19.92 -13.12
CA SER A 152 11.78 20.93 -13.11
C SER A 152 12.03 21.55 -14.48
N LYS A 153 11.06 22.36 -14.93
CA LYS A 153 11.33 23.53 -15.77
C LYS A 153 10.43 24.67 -15.31
N ALA A 154 10.77 25.24 -14.15
CA ALA A 154 10.46 26.65 -13.90
C ALA A 154 11.64 27.44 -14.46
N GLU A 155 11.40 28.09 -15.59
CA GLU A 155 12.34 28.92 -16.32
C GLU A 155 12.87 30.04 -15.41
N ALA A 156 14.19 30.11 -15.29
CA ALA A 156 14.85 31.35 -14.95
C ALA A 156 14.86 32.22 -16.21
N ASN A 157 14.06 33.27 -16.23
CA ASN A 157 14.37 34.52 -16.93
C ASN A 157 13.55 35.68 -16.36
#